data_AF-X1GB78-F1
#
_entry.id   AF-X1GB78-F1
#
_cell.length_a   1.000
_cell.length_b   1.000
_cell.length_c   1.000
_cell.angle_alpha   90.00
_cell.angle_beta   90.00
_cell.angle_gamma   90.00
#
_symmetry.space_group_name_H-M   'P 1'
#
loop_
_entity.id
_entity.type
_entity.pdbx_description
1 polymer ?
#
loop_
_entity_poly.entity_id
_entity_poly.type
_entity_poly.pdbx_seq_one_letter_code
_entity_poly.pdbx_strand_id
1 'polypeptide(L)'
;MQTFCEDTFEFKTLVDPVATYQFKEIPESPTLRIVPGRPVRAVCVTPSQVRVNESFVYHLKLEDTWGNPIDKPTEMWHLGFPSAGVNTIVAKDGKTELSSRSNPIEVTSNKVSLHPYWGDFHGQSEETIDTNTIEDYLTFARDYALLDICAHQG
;
A
#
# COMPACT_ATOMS: atom_id res chain seq x y z
N MET A 1 -8.94 -8.53 7.84
CA MET A 1 -9.07 -8.32 6.37
C MET A 1 -7.69 -7.90 5.92
N GLN A 2 -7.05 -8.72 5.09
CA GLN A 2 -5.66 -8.53 4.69
C GLN A 2 -5.55 -7.34 3.73
N THR A 3 -4.57 -6.46 3.94
CA THR A 3 -4.48 -5.13 3.32
C THR A 3 -3.40 -4.99 2.24
N PHE A 4 -2.57 -6.02 2.01
CA PHE A 4 -1.45 -5.97 1.07
C PHE A 4 -1.64 -6.89 -0.16
N CYS A 5 -0.88 -6.62 -1.23
CA CYS A 5 -1.02 -7.36 -2.49
C CYS A 5 -0.62 -8.84 -2.34
N GLU A 6 -1.51 -9.70 -2.81
CA GLU A 6 -1.20 -11.10 -3.12
C GLU A 6 -0.78 -11.19 -4.59
N ASP A 7 0.30 -11.93 -4.86
CA ASP A 7 0.79 -12.15 -6.24
C ASP A 7 0.10 -13.35 -6.88
N THR A 8 -0.28 -14.34 -6.06
CA THR A 8 -0.92 -15.58 -6.50
C THR A 8 -2.04 -16.04 -5.59
N PHE A 9 -2.97 -16.80 -6.14
CA PHE A 9 -3.99 -17.53 -5.39
C PHE A 9 -3.88 -19.01 -5.70
N GLU A 10 -3.52 -19.81 -4.70
CA GLU A 10 -3.37 -21.26 -4.81
C GLU A 10 -4.68 -21.98 -4.43
N PHE A 11 -5.14 -22.88 -5.30
CA PHE A 11 -6.24 -23.78 -4.98
C PHE A 11 -5.68 -25.09 -4.43
N LYS A 12 -5.49 -25.18 -3.10
CA LYS A 12 -5.00 -26.42 -2.45
C LYS A 12 -5.86 -27.61 -2.87
N THR A 13 -5.26 -28.48 -3.67
CA THR A 13 -5.97 -29.56 -4.35
C THR A 13 -5.53 -30.89 -3.78
N LEU A 14 -6.52 -31.65 -3.29
CA LEU A 14 -6.30 -33.00 -2.78
C LEU A 14 -7.07 -34.01 -3.61
N VAL A 15 -6.47 -35.19 -3.81
CA VAL A 15 -7.07 -36.31 -4.51
C VAL A 15 -7.15 -37.52 -3.58
N ASP A 16 -8.25 -38.27 -3.65
CA ASP A 16 -8.33 -39.61 -3.06
C ASP A 16 -7.95 -40.62 -4.16
N PRO A 17 -6.70 -41.11 -4.21
CA PRO A 17 -6.21 -41.85 -5.38
C PRO A 17 -6.85 -43.24 -5.52
N VAL A 18 -7.42 -43.77 -4.43
CA VAL A 18 -7.89 -45.16 -4.33
C VAL A 18 -9.27 -45.30 -3.70
N ALA A 19 -10.03 -44.20 -3.55
CA ALA A 19 -11.37 -44.17 -2.98
C ALA A 19 -11.45 -44.70 -1.53
N THR A 20 -10.43 -44.42 -0.71
CA THR A 20 -10.36 -44.86 0.69
C THR A 20 -10.65 -43.74 1.70
N TYR A 21 -11.10 -42.58 1.23
CA TYR A 21 -11.20 -41.34 2.01
C TYR A 21 -9.86 -40.87 2.56
N GLN A 22 -8.76 -41.27 1.92
CA GLN A 22 -7.40 -40.81 2.22
C GLN A 22 -6.97 -39.80 1.15
N PHE A 23 -7.21 -38.53 1.44
CA PHE A 23 -6.84 -37.43 0.56
C PHE A 23 -5.34 -37.17 0.63
N LYS A 24 -4.70 -37.11 -0.54
CA LYS A 24 -3.31 -36.71 -0.71
C LYS A 24 -3.27 -35.43 -1.51
N GLU A 25 -2.52 -34.46 -1.03
CA GLU A 25 -2.22 -33.25 -1.79
C GLU A 25 -1.42 -33.62 -3.05
N ILE A 26 -1.76 -32.98 -4.17
CA ILE A 26 -1.00 -33.15 -5.41
C ILE A 26 0.30 -32.35 -5.34
N PRO A 27 1.38 -32.76 -6.04
CA PRO A 27 2.67 -32.08 -5.93
C PRO A 27 2.65 -30.58 -6.27
N GLU A 28 1.77 -30.17 -7.18
CA GLU A 28 1.59 -28.77 -7.57
C GLU A 28 0.10 -28.46 -7.66
N SER A 29 -0.40 -27.60 -6.77
CA SER A 29 -1.78 -27.13 -6.80
C SER A 29 -1.97 -26.08 -7.90
N PRO A 30 -3.13 -26.05 -8.59
CA PRO A 30 -3.43 -25.00 -9.56
C PRO A 30 -3.33 -23.63 -8.89
N THR A 31 -2.57 -22.74 -9.52
CA THR A 31 -2.29 -21.40 -9.00
C THR A 31 -2.67 -20.35 -10.04
N LEU A 32 -3.44 -19.35 -9.63
CA LEU A 32 -3.77 -18.19 -10.46
C LEU A 32 -2.88 -17.01 -10.10
N ARG A 33 -2.44 -16.25 -11.10
CA ARG A 33 -1.77 -14.97 -10.87
C ARG A 33 -2.81 -13.88 -10.63
N ILE A 34 -2.60 -13.11 -9.58
CA ILE A 34 -3.38 -11.89 -9.34
C ILE A 34 -2.65 -10.74 -10.03
N VAL A 35 -3.38 -9.98 -10.83
CA VAL A 35 -2.86 -8.80 -11.54
C VAL A 35 -3.83 -7.65 -11.37
N PRO A 36 -3.33 -6.40 -11.23
CA PRO A 36 -4.20 -5.24 -11.13
C PRO A 36 -4.97 -5.03 -12.43
N GLY A 37 -6.18 -4.47 -12.30
CA GLY A 37 -6.99 -4.06 -13.44
C GLY A 37 -6.51 -2.75 -14.08
N ARG A 38 -7.39 -2.08 -14.83
CA ARG A 38 -7.12 -0.72 -15.34
C ARG A 38 -7.12 0.30 -14.20
N PRO A 39 -6.28 1.37 -14.26
CA PRO A 39 -6.34 2.46 -13.30
C PRO A 39 -7.70 3.15 -13.35
N VAL A 40 -8.33 3.34 -12.20
CA VAL A 40 -9.58 4.11 -12.07
C VAL A 40 -9.54 5.14 -10.95
N ARG A 41 -8.59 5.02 -10.01
CA ARG A 41 -8.42 5.94 -8.89
C ARG A 41 -6.97 6.39 -8.78
N ALA A 42 -6.78 7.67 -8.47
CA ALA A 42 -5.51 8.20 -8.02
C ALA A 42 -5.55 8.41 -6.50
N VAL A 43 -4.42 8.25 -5.82
CA VAL A 43 -4.23 8.51 -4.40
C VAL A 43 -2.95 9.33 -4.25
N CYS A 44 -3.08 10.53 -3.70
CA CYS A 44 -1.94 11.41 -3.42
C CYS A 44 -1.59 11.31 -1.94
N VAL A 45 -0.34 10.94 -1.64
CA VAL A 45 0.16 10.79 -0.28
C VAL A 45 1.27 11.80 -0.04
N THR A 46 1.12 12.61 1.00
CA THR A 46 2.05 13.66 1.41
C THR A 46 2.47 13.44 2.86
N PRO A 47 3.63 13.97 3.29
CA PRO A 47 3.96 14.03 4.70
C PRO A 47 2.85 14.72 5.49
N SER A 48 2.52 14.20 6.66
CA SER A 48 1.48 14.78 7.51
C SER A 48 1.89 16.13 8.11
N GLN A 49 3.21 16.38 8.20
CA GLN A 49 3.76 17.62 8.75
C GLN A 49 5.03 18.03 7.99
N VAL A 50 5.18 19.32 7.73
CA VAL A 50 6.38 19.93 7.10
C VAL A 50 6.68 21.28 7.76
N ARG A 51 7.88 21.83 7.56
CA ARG A 51 8.17 23.21 7.98
C ARG A 51 7.86 24.23 6.88
N VAL A 52 7.62 25.46 7.31
CA VAL A 52 7.52 26.61 6.40
C VAL A 52 8.79 26.70 5.53
N ASN A 53 8.59 26.84 4.21
CA ASN A 53 9.63 26.87 3.18
C ASN A 53 10.52 25.61 3.06
N GLU A 54 10.16 24.52 3.73
CA GLU A 54 10.86 23.24 3.59
C GLU A 54 10.25 22.47 2.40
N SER A 55 11.10 22.13 1.43
CA SER A 55 10.70 21.26 0.32
C SER A 55 10.45 19.85 0.82
N PHE A 56 9.51 19.14 0.21
CA PHE A 56 9.20 17.78 0.58
C PHE A 56 8.84 16.92 -0.63
N VAL A 57 9.04 15.62 -0.46
CA VAL A 57 8.63 14.59 -1.40
C VAL A 57 7.19 14.19 -1.12
N TYR A 58 6.43 13.94 -2.18
CA TYR A 58 5.10 13.34 -2.11
C TYR A 58 4.95 12.30 -3.20
N HIS A 59 3.92 11.46 -3.08
CA HIS A 59 3.73 10.34 -3.98
C HIS A 59 2.33 10.36 -4.61
N LEU A 60 2.26 9.86 -5.83
CA LEU A 60 1.02 9.58 -6.54
C LEU A 60 0.94 8.09 -6.85
N LYS A 61 -0.08 7.43 -6.29
CA LYS A 61 -0.39 6.02 -6.53
C LYS A 61 -1.64 5.92 -7.40
N LEU A 62 -1.64 4.97 -8.33
CA LEU A 62 -2.84 4.61 -9.09
C LEU A 62 -3.37 3.27 -8.60
N GLU A 63 -4.70 3.17 -8.53
CA GLU A 63 -5.39 1.96 -8.08
C GLU A 63 -6.49 1.56 -9.07
N ASP A 64 -6.72 0.25 -9.16
CA ASP A 64 -7.86 -0.31 -9.88
C ASP A 64 -9.17 -0.16 -9.08
N THR A 65 -10.27 -0.73 -9.62
CA THR A 65 -11.59 -0.61 -8.99
C THR A 65 -11.73 -1.33 -7.65
N TRP A 66 -10.78 -2.19 -7.31
CA TRP A 66 -10.74 -2.97 -6.07
C TRP A 66 -9.71 -2.39 -5.07
N GLY A 67 -8.97 -1.35 -5.46
CA GLY A 67 -7.95 -0.72 -4.64
C GLY A 67 -6.56 -1.31 -4.79
N ASN A 68 -6.34 -2.23 -5.74
CA ASN A 68 -5.01 -2.78 -5.99
C ASN A 68 -4.13 -1.70 -6.64
N PRO A 69 -2.89 -1.48 -6.16
CA PRO A 69 -1.95 -0.61 -6.85
C PRO A 69 -1.66 -1.14 -8.25
N ILE A 70 -1.68 -0.24 -9.24
CA ILE A 70 -1.35 -0.58 -10.63
C ILE A 70 0.16 -0.79 -10.81
N ASP A 71 0.95 0.02 -10.13
CA ASP A 71 2.42 0.01 -10.14
C ASP A 71 2.92 0.72 -8.86
N LYS A 72 4.24 0.81 -8.70
CA LYS A 72 4.86 1.59 -7.63
C LYS A 72 4.41 3.06 -7.69
N PRO A 73 4.16 3.71 -6.54
CA PRO A 73 3.85 5.12 -6.49
C PRO A 73 4.92 5.96 -7.19
N THR A 74 4.47 6.95 -7.97
CA THR A 74 5.37 7.92 -8.61
C THR A 74 5.79 8.97 -7.59
N GLU A 75 7.10 9.13 -7.40
CA GLU A 75 7.68 10.17 -6.55
C GLU A 75 7.65 11.55 -7.23
N MET A 76 7.29 12.57 -6.47
CA MET A 76 7.18 13.96 -6.93
C MET A 76 7.68 14.93 -5.84
N TRP A 77 7.99 16.17 -6.25
CA TRP A 77 8.59 17.18 -5.37
C TRP A 77 7.72 18.42 -5.24
N HIS A 78 7.62 18.95 -4.02
CA HIS A 78 6.97 20.23 -3.72
C HIS A 78 7.97 21.17 -3.02
N LEU A 79 7.97 22.46 -3.39
CA LEU A 79 8.94 23.45 -2.88
C LEU A 79 8.69 23.90 -1.43
N GLY A 80 7.60 23.43 -0.82
CA GLY A 80 7.17 23.84 0.52
C GLY A 80 6.10 24.93 0.48
N PHE A 81 5.60 25.30 1.66
CA PHE A 81 4.57 26.33 1.82
C PHE A 81 5.14 27.57 2.52
N PRO A 82 4.73 28.78 2.12
CA PRO A 82 5.30 30.03 2.64
C PRO A 82 4.79 30.41 4.04
N SER A 83 3.70 29.79 4.50
CA SER A 83 3.04 30.13 5.76
C SER A 83 2.57 28.89 6.49
N ALA A 84 2.57 28.96 7.83
CA ALA A 84 2.02 27.90 8.67
C ALA A 84 0.51 27.74 8.48
N GLY A 85 0.00 26.53 8.74
CA GLY A 85 -1.41 26.18 8.60
C GLY A 85 -1.62 24.81 7.97
N VAL A 86 -2.88 24.41 7.82
CA VAL A 86 -3.25 23.12 7.20
C VAL A 86 -3.45 23.31 5.71
N ASN A 87 -2.70 22.57 4.91
CA ASN A 87 -2.74 22.61 3.45
C ASN A 87 -3.01 21.22 2.85
N THR A 88 -3.38 21.19 1.57
CA THR A 88 -3.45 19.97 0.76
C THR A 88 -2.92 20.30 -0.62
N ILE A 89 -2.31 19.35 -1.32
CA ILE A 89 -1.96 19.49 -2.74
C ILE A 89 -2.88 18.63 -3.60
N VAL A 90 -2.90 18.90 -4.91
CA VAL A 90 -3.54 18.04 -5.90
C VAL A 90 -2.45 17.51 -6.84
N ALA A 91 -2.34 16.20 -6.93
CA ALA A 91 -1.48 15.53 -7.88
C ALA A 91 -2.32 14.97 -9.03
N LYS A 92 -1.84 15.13 -10.27
CA LYS A 92 -2.45 14.59 -11.47
C LYS A 92 -1.46 13.65 -12.13
N ASP A 93 -1.93 12.48 -12.56
CA ASP A 93 -1.11 11.55 -13.32
C ASP A 93 -0.87 12.09 -14.73
N GLY A 94 0.33 11.86 -15.28
CA GLY A 94 0.72 12.38 -16.59
C GLY A 94 0.24 11.52 -17.77
N LYS A 95 -0.17 10.28 -17.51
CA LYS A 95 -0.57 9.30 -18.54
C LYS A 95 -2.09 9.11 -18.61
N THR A 96 -2.77 9.42 -17.53
CA THR A 96 -4.23 9.35 -17.38
C THR A 96 -4.80 10.71 -17.01
N GLU A 97 -6.12 10.84 -17.00
CA GLU A 97 -6.80 12.04 -16.50
C GLU A 97 -7.06 11.98 -14.99
N LEU A 98 -6.54 10.97 -14.28
CA LEU A 98 -6.78 10.78 -12.86
C LEU A 98 -5.99 11.79 -12.03
N SER A 99 -6.64 12.32 -11.00
CA SER A 99 -6.03 13.21 -10.02
C SER A 99 -6.62 12.97 -8.65
N SER A 100 -5.87 13.34 -7.61
CA SER A 100 -6.34 13.26 -6.24
C SER A 100 -5.81 14.42 -5.42
N ARG A 101 -6.65 14.88 -4.48
CA ARG A 101 -6.22 15.70 -3.36
C ARG A 101 -5.44 14.82 -2.36
N SER A 102 -4.42 15.38 -1.73
CA SER A 102 -3.61 14.70 -0.71
C SER A 102 -4.31 14.60 0.64
N ASN A 103 -3.74 13.82 1.56
CA ASN A 103 -3.99 13.99 2.99
C ASN A 103 -3.63 15.43 3.45
N PRO A 104 -4.23 15.91 4.56
CA PRO A 104 -3.84 17.19 5.15
C PRO A 104 -2.35 17.22 5.52
N ILE A 105 -1.74 18.38 5.31
CA ILE A 105 -0.34 18.69 5.63
C ILE A 105 -0.36 19.82 6.65
N GLU A 106 0.11 19.56 7.85
CA GLU A 106 0.34 20.59 8.85
C GLU A 106 1.68 21.30 8.58
N VAL A 107 1.63 22.56 8.18
CA VAL A 107 2.81 23.40 7.96
C VAL A 107 3.12 24.15 9.26
N THR A 108 4.31 23.94 9.79
CA THR A 108 4.72 24.44 11.12
C THR A 108 5.86 25.44 11.02
N SER A 109 5.80 26.52 11.80
CA SER A 109 6.90 27.50 11.92
C SER A 109 7.86 27.19 13.07
N ASN A 110 7.41 26.40 14.05
CA ASN A 110 8.14 26.08 15.27
C ASN A 110 8.50 24.59 15.31
N LYS A 111 9.52 24.23 16.11
CA LYS A 111 9.84 22.83 16.37
C LYS A 111 8.72 22.19 17.17
N VAL A 112 7.96 21.29 16.54
CA VAL A 112 6.88 20.54 17.20
C VAL A 112 7.50 19.34 17.94
N SER A 113 6.98 19.03 19.13
CA SER A 113 7.43 17.90 19.94
C SER A 113 6.82 16.56 19.51
N LEU A 114 5.69 16.58 18.79
CA LEU A 114 4.95 15.41 18.33
C LEU A 114 4.72 15.49 16.83
N HIS A 115 4.89 14.36 16.14
CA HIS A 115 4.68 14.24 14.69
C HIS A 115 3.59 13.20 14.43
N PRO A 116 2.57 13.50 13.62
CA PRO A 116 1.60 12.51 13.18
C PRO A 116 2.24 11.55 12.17
N TYR A 117 2.08 10.25 12.42
CA TYR A 117 2.54 9.16 11.55
C TYR A 117 1.36 8.27 11.15
N TRP A 118 1.38 7.77 9.92
CA TRP A 118 0.41 6.78 9.45
C TRP A 118 0.92 5.38 9.72
N GLY A 119 0.06 4.56 10.34
CA GLY A 119 0.45 3.19 10.64
C GLY A 119 -0.65 2.16 10.42
N ASP A 120 -0.22 0.96 10.05
CA ASP A 120 -1.04 -0.26 10.09
C ASP A 120 -0.47 -1.21 11.14
N PHE A 121 -1.23 -1.42 12.22
CA PHE A 121 -0.82 -2.29 13.34
C PHE A 121 -1.41 -3.69 13.27
N HIS A 122 -2.20 -3.99 12.22
CA HIS A 122 -2.94 -5.25 12.08
C HIS A 122 -2.48 -6.04 10.84
N GLY A 123 -1.18 -6.10 10.60
CA GLY A 123 -0.60 -7.00 9.59
C GLY A 123 -0.61 -8.45 10.07
N GLN A 124 -0.99 -9.38 9.19
CA GLN A 124 -0.85 -10.83 9.36
C GLN A 124 -0.20 -11.38 8.09
N SER A 125 0.61 -12.43 8.18
CA SER A 125 1.32 -13.03 7.03
C SER A 125 1.33 -14.57 7.09
N GLU A 126 2.02 -15.20 6.12
CA GLU A 126 2.13 -16.65 5.86
C GLU A 126 2.28 -17.53 7.09
N GLU A 127 3.23 -17.21 7.97
CA GLU A 127 3.02 -17.09 9.41
C GLU A 127 1.97 -18.01 10.06
N THR A 128 0.73 -17.64 9.76
CA THR A 128 -0.48 -18.01 10.47
C THR A 128 -1.63 -18.44 9.55
N ILE A 129 -1.60 -18.13 8.25
CA ILE A 129 -2.78 -18.27 7.35
C ILE A 129 -2.49 -18.63 5.87
N ASP A 130 -1.29 -19.08 5.48
CA ASP A 130 -0.97 -19.49 4.07
C ASP A 130 -1.16 -18.33 3.03
N THR A 131 -0.54 -17.18 3.28
CA THR A 131 -0.54 -15.95 2.43
C THR A 131 0.88 -15.43 2.25
N ASN A 132 1.26 -14.63 1.24
CA ASN A 132 2.61 -14.03 1.06
C ASN A 132 3.47 -13.73 2.33
N THR A 133 4.80 -13.70 2.17
CA THR A 133 5.77 -13.59 3.28
C THR A 133 5.65 -12.30 4.11
N ILE A 134 6.22 -12.28 5.33
CA ILE A 134 6.29 -11.06 6.14
C ILE A 134 7.11 -9.97 5.43
N GLU A 135 8.14 -10.35 4.68
CA GLU A 135 8.94 -9.45 3.85
C GLU A 135 8.10 -8.77 2.76
N ASP A 136 7.16 -9.49 2.14
CA ASP A 136 6.24 -8.94 1.15
C ASP A 136 5.28 -7.94 1.79
N TYR A 137 4.76 -8.24 2.99
CA TYR A 137 3.95 -7.29 3.76
C TYR A 137 4.72 -6.00 4.09
N LEU A 138 5.93 -6.11 4.64
CA LEU A 138 6.75 -4.94 4.98
C LEU A 138 7.16 -4.14 3.75
N THR A 139 7.47 -4.83 2.65
CA THR A 139 7.78 -4.21 1.36
C THR A 139 6.57 -3.47 0.81
N PHE A 140 5.38 -4.06 0.87
CA PHE A 140 4.14 -3.39 0.47
C PHE A 140 3.87 -2.16 1.33
N ALA A 141 3.98 -2.28 2.66
CA ALA A 141 3.75 -1.20 3.60
C ALA A 141 4.65 0.01 3.28
N ARG A 142 5.94 -0.24 3.02
CA ARG A 142 6.93 0.79 2.69
C ARG A 142 6.75 1.35 1.27
N ASP A 143 6.68 0.48 0.27
CA ASP A 143 6.87 0.87 -1.14
C ASP A 143 5.55 1.20 -1.85
N TYR A 144 4.40 0.69 -1.37
CA TYR A 144 3.10 0.88 -2.02
C TYR A 144 2.08 1.59 -1.13
N ALA A 145 1.98 1.20 0.14
CA ALA A 145 1.05 1.82 1.08
C ALA A 145 1.60 3.15 1.63
N LEU A 146 2.92 3.33 1.60
CA LEU A 146 3.64 4.53 2.07
C LEU A 146 3.35 4.81 3.56
N LEU A 147 3.35 3.74 4.36
CA LEU A 147 3.14 3.82 5.81
C LEU A 147 4.45 4.20 6.51
N ASP A 148 4.34 5.04 7.53
CA ASP A 148 5.47 5.41 8.38
C ASP A 148 5.79 4.31 9.39
N ILE A 149 4.75 3.60 9.85
CA ILE A 149 4.84 2.56 10.87
C ILE A 149 4.02 1.36 10.41
N CYS A 150 4.55 0.15 10.57
CA CYS A 150 3.75 -1.06 10.45
C CYS A 150 4.06 -2.00 11.60
N ALA A 151 3.07 -2.79 12.01
CA ALA A 151 3.28 -3.92 12.89
C ALA A 151 2.69 -5.18 12.26
N HIS A 152 3.24 -6.30 12.70
CA HIS A 152 2.82 -7.63 12.32
C HIS A 152 2.41 -8.37 13.59
N GLN A 153 1.31 -9.11 13.49
CA GLN A 153 0.80 -10.00 14.53
C GLN A 153 0.82 -11.43 13.97
N GLY A 154 1.62 -12.29 14.60
CA GLY A 154 1.60 -13.74 14.44
C GLY A 154 0.81 -14.44 15.54
#